data_AF-A0A9X5PFT2-F1
#
_entry.id   AF-A0A9X5PFT2-F1
#
_cell.length_a   1.000
_cell.length_b   1.000
_cell.length_c   1.000
_cell.angle_alpha   90.00
_cell.angle_beta   90.00
_cell.angle_gamma   90.00
#
_symmetry.space_group_name_H-M   'P 1'
#
loop_
_entity.id
_entity.type
_entity.pdbx_description
1 polymer ?
#
loop_
_entity_poly.entity_id
_entity_poly.type
_entity_poly.pdbx_seq_one_letter_code
_entity_poly.pdbx_strand_id
1 'polypeptide(L)'
;MALPIPDFEPPKTLAETKESWQEICCELVTPMHGGGVRERESDDKLPVRVTTIRGQLRFWWRLLAQQKWNLSGRSLREAEFRLWGGIGEEAAASLVFLRAQVQNKLQEASLSDYAKGLNDPLGYALFTARKTKTGLPEMKLGKEGLRWIVQWRLSDKANETDKQQVLETLRWWATLGGLGGRTRRGCGSFKAEGIKPVSTDEMLKLGCTILFSGDLTTDRRAWVDAINFWKETRRKYKTEFRRLLGRNDEYSRHLATIFSRPVHESGKWRGMVIMLPNSSSEVKQILEKTK
;
A
#
# COMPACT_ATOMS: atom_id res chain seq x y z
N MET A 1 29.45 20.88 13.96
CA MET A 1 29.99 20.29 15.20
C MET A 1 28.81 19.99 16.11
N ALA A 2 28.58 18.71 16.45
CA ALA A 2 27.57 18.35 17.43
C ALA A 2 28.07 18.78 18.82
N LEU A 3 27.29 19.57 19.55
CA LEU A 3 27.59 19.93 20.93
C LEU A 3 27.34 18.69 21.79
N PRO A 4 28.36 18.12 22.46
CA PRO A 4 28.15 17.02 23.37
C PRO A 4 27.34 17.52 24.57
N ILE A 5 26.32 16.76 24.97
CA ILE A 5 25.58 17.03 26.20
C ILE A 5 26.54 16.71 27.36
N PRO A 6 26.89 17.68 28.23
CA PRO A 6 27.77 17.43 29.38
C PRO A 6 27.19 16.29 30.23
N ASP A 7 28.06 15.39 30.69
CA ASP A 7 27.72 14.20 31.51
C ASP A 7 26.82 13.14 30.83
N PHE A 8 26.59 13.23 29.51
CA PHE A 8 25.97 12.15 28.75
C PHE A 8 27.03 11.14 28.30
N GLU A 9 27.35 10.17 29.16
CA GLU A 9 27.99 8.94 28.70
C GLU A 9 26.92 8.06 28.02
N PRO A 10 27.04 7.74 26.72
CA PRO A 10 26.17 6.74 26.11
C PRO A 10 26.31 5.45 26.92
N PRO A 11 25.19 4.80 27.34
CA PRO A 11 25.28 3.60 28.15
C PRO A 11 26.18 2.58 27.45
N LYS A 12 27.30 2.24 28.12
CA LYS A 12 28.22 1.18 27.69
C LYS A 12 27.38 -0.09 27.61
N THR A 13 27.13 -0.55 26.38
CA THR A 13 26.27 -1.70 26.05
C THR A 13 24.82 -1.56 26.54
N LEU A 14 23.98 -0.89 25.74
CA LEU A 14 22.62 -1.43 25.57
C LEU A 14 22.80 -2.85 25.03
N ALA A 15 22.48 -3.85 25.84
CA ALA A 15 22.44 -5.23 25.39
C ALA A 15 21.66 -5.27 24.07
N GLU A 16 22.36 -5.46 22.95
CA GLU A 16 21.72 -5.76 21.69
C GLU A 16 20.94 -7.04 21.92
N THR A 17 19.63 -6.87 22.09
CA THR A 17 18.71 -8.00 22.15
C THR A 17 18.97 -8.81 20.90
N LYS A 18 19.46 -10.04 21.12
CA LYS A 18 20.06 -11.00 20.19
C LYS A 18 19.18 -11.47 19.01
N GLU A 19 18.07 -10.79 18.74
CA GLU A 19 17.23 -11.10 17.59
C GLU A 19 17.68 -10.27 16.39
N SER A 20 18.19 -10.97 15.39
CA SER A 20 18.59 -10.40 14.11
C SER A 20 17.38 -9.75 13.43
N TRP A 21 17.51 -8.48 13.08
CA TRP A 21 16.56 -7.81 12.20
C TRP A 21 16.41 -8.59 10.90
N GLN A 22 15.17 -8.82 10.48
CA GLN A 22 14.88 -9.38 9.17
C GLN A 22 14.72 -8.25 8.16
N GLU A 23 15.18 -8.47 6.93
CA GLU A 23 15.26 -7.45 5.89
C GLU A 23 14.41 -7.81 4.68
N ILE A 24 13.70 -6.81 4.16
CA ILE A 24 12.97 -6.87 2.89
C ILE A 24 13.55 -5.79 2.00
N CYS A 25 14.24 -6.19 0.94
CA CYS A 25 14.80 -5.26 -0.04
C CYS A 25 13.71 -4.87 -1.03
N CYS A 26 13.44 -3.57 -1.16
CA CYS A 26 12.36 -3.05 -1.97
C CYS A 26 12.87 -2.13 -3.08
N GLU A 27 12.20 -2.18 -4.23
CA GLU A 27 12.46 -1.31 -5.37
C GLU A 27 11.15 -0.77 -5.96
N LEU A 28 11.04 0.56 -6.08
CA LEU A 28 9.89 1.25 -6.64
C LEU A 28 9.81 1.00 -8.14
N VAL A 29 8.67 0.50 -8.62
CA VAL A 29 8.48 0.17 -10.06
C VAL A 29 7.49 1.08 -10.77
N THR A 30 6.56 1.71 -10.06
CA THR A 30 5.68 2.74 -10.64
C THR A 30 5.85 4.06 -9.90
N PRO A 31 5.57 5.20 -10.55
CA PRO A 31 5.80 6.50 -9.94
C PRO A 31 5.08 6.65 -8.61
N MET A 32 5.79 7.26 -7.67
CA MET A 32 5.24 7.64 -6.38
C MET A 32 4.44 8.94 -6.55
N HIS A 33 3.16 8.91 -6.14
CA HIS A 33 2.27 10.06 -6.23
C HIS A 33 2.16 10.78 -4.87
N GLY A 34 2.93 11.85 -4.68
CA GLY A 34 2.96 12.58 -3.41
C GLY A 34 3.58 11.74 -2.28
N GLY A 35 3.08 11.87 -1.06
CA GLY A 35 3.60 11.13 0.10
C GLY A 35 4.66 11.87 0.91
N GLY A 36 4.96 13.11 0.52
CA GLY A 36 5.76 14.02 1.33
C GLY A 36 4.98 14.72 2.44
N VAL A 37 5.68 15.54 3.23
CA VAL A 37 5.08 16.39 4.27
C VAL A 37 4.12 17.39 3.65
N ARG A 38 4.49 17.94 2.49
CA ARG A 38 3.65 18.84 1.71
C ARG A 38 2.73 18.04 0.82
N GLU A 39 1.46 18.43 0.82
CA GLU A 39 0.50 17.90 -0.13
C GLU A 39 1.04 18.08 -1.55
N ARG A 40 0.73 17.11 -2.43
CA ARG A 40 1.08 17.18 -3.86
C ARG A 40 2.58 17.12 -4.18
N GLU A 41 3.45 16.90 -3.18
CA GLU A 41 4.89 16.74 -3.35
C GLU A 41 5.37 15.38 -2.84
N SER A 42 6.40 14.85 -3.48
CA SER A 42 7.16 13.70 -2.98
C SER A 42 8.33 14.23 -2.15
N ASP A 43 8.52 13.75 -0.93
CA ASP A 43 9.63 14.18 -0.07
C ASP A 43 10.91 13.46 -0.51
N ASP A 44 11.86 14.21 -1.07
CA ASP A 44 13.13 13.66 -1.56
C ASP A 44 14.11 13.31 -0.43
N LYS A 45 13.91 13.88 0.77
CA LYS A 45 14.72 13.62 1.97
C LYS A 45 14.23 12.41 2.75
N LEU A 46 12.91 12.24 2.86
CA LEU A 46 12.29 11.10 3.52
C LEU A 46 11.17 10.49 2.66
N PRO A 47 11.52 9.88 1.51
CA PRO A 47 10.54 9.31 0.58
C PRO A 47 9.83 8.07 1.15
N VAL A 48 10.45 7.40 2.12
CA VAL A 48 9.92 6.20 2.79
C VAL A 48 9.73 6.50 4.27
N ARG A 49 8.48 6.52 4.72
CA ARG A 49 8.12 6.75 6.13
C ARG A 49 7.70 5.45 6.80
N VAL A 50 8.39 5.11 7.89
CA VAL A 50 8.05 3.93 8.71
C VAL A 50 6.61 4.01 9.25
N THR A 51 6.13 5.21 9.60
CA THR A 51 4.75 5.43 10.06
C THR A 51 3.72 5.09 8.98
N THR A 52 3.99 5.44 7.72
CA THR A 52 3.14 5.09 6.58
C THR A 52 3.15 3.59 6.32
N ILE A 53 4.32 2.94 6.36
CA ILE A 53 4.43 1.48 6.24
C ILE A 53 3.62 0.80 7.34
N ARG A 54 3.79 1.22 8.61
CA ARG A 54 3.02 0.71 9.74
C ARG A 54 1.51 0.85 9.53
N GLY A 55 1.05 2.00 9.04
CA GLY A 55 -0.36 2.23 8.72
C GLY A 55 -0.90 1.24 7.67
N GLN A 56 -0.10 0.95 6.63
CA GLN A 56 -0.46 -0.04 5.61
C GLN A 56 -0.45 -1.47 6.14
N LEU A 57 0.54 -1.82 6.97
CA LEU A 57 0.60 -3.14 7.60
C LEU A 57 -0.63 -3.35 8.51
N ARG A 58 -1.04 -2.34 9.28
CA ARG A 58 -2.29 -2.41 10.06
C ARG A 58 -3.52 -2.59 9.18
N PHE A 59 -3.58 -1.92 8.01
CA PHE A 59 -4.67 -2.12 7.06
C PHE A 59 -4.74 -3.58 6.57
N TRP A 60 -3.62 -4.16 6.14
CA TRP A 60 -3.58 -5.55 5.68
C TRP A 60 -3.82 -6.54 6.82
N TRP A 61 -3.26 -6.28 8.00
CA TRP A 61 -3.49 -7.10 9.18
C TRP A 61 -4.98 -7.11 9.55
N ARG A 62 -5.69 -5.97 9.54
CA ARG A 62 -7.12 -5.92 9.83
C ARG A 62 -7.95 -6.73 8.83
N LEU A 63 -7.59 -6.69 7.55
CA LEU A 63 -8.22 -7.52 6.53
C LEU A 63 -8.05 -9.01 6.85
N LEU A 64 -6.81 -9.44 7.13
CA LEU A 64 -6.50 -10.83 7.47
C LEU A 64 -7.16 -11.27 8.78
N ALA A 65 -7.14 -10.41 9.78
CA ALA A 65 -7.76 -10.65 11.07
C ALA A 65 -9.26 -10.94 10.93
N GLN A 66 -9.96 -10.17 10.11
CA GLN A 66 -11.39 -10.38 9.86
C GLN A 66 -11.67 -11.62 8.99
N GLN A 67 -10.90 -11.81 7.90
CA GLN A 67 -11.23 -12.81 6.87
C GLN A 67 -10.58 -14.17 7.08
N LYS A 68 -9.43 -14.23 7.76
CA LYS A 68 -8.63 -15.45 7.97
C LYS A 68 -8.64 -15.92 9.41
N TRP A 69 -8.70 -14.99 10.37
CA TRP A 69 -8.65 -15.31 11.81
C TRP A 69 -9.96 -15.01 12.55
N ASN A 70 -11.02 -14.63 11.83
CA ASN A 70 -12.37 -14.41 12.36
C ASN A 70 -12.45 -13.45 13.56
N LEU A 71 -11.56 -12.46 13.63
CA LEU A 71 -11.57 -11.41 14.65
C LEU A 71 -12.55 -10.30 14.26
N SER A 72 -13.38 -9.86 15.20
CA SER A 72 -14.37 -8.81 14.97
C SER A 72 -14.64 -7.97 16.22
N GLY A 73 -15.24 -6.78 16.02
CA GLY A 73 -15.63 -5.90 17.12
C GLY A 73 -14.49 -5.60 18.09
N ARG A 74 -14.71 -5.90 19.37
CA ARG A 74 -13.76 -5.64 20.45
C ARG A 74 -12.48 -6.46 20.34
N SER A 75 -12.57 -7.75 20.00
CA SER A 75 -11.39 -8.63 19.91
C SER A 75 -10.43 -8.22 18.80
N LEU A 76 -10.95 -7.69 17.68
CA LEU A 76 -10.12 -7.13 16.61
C LEU A 76 -9.30 -5.92 17.11
N ARG A 77 -9.95 -4.99 17.82
CA ARG A 77 -9.28 -3.79 18.35
C ARG A 77 -8.22 -4.16 19.38
N GLU A 78 -8.55 -5.04 20.32
CA GLU A 78 -7.63 -5.50 21.37
C GLU A 78 -6.40 -6.20 20.76
N ALA A 79 -6.61 -7.11 19.80
CA ALA A 79 -5.52 -7.78 19.10
C ALA A 79 -4.66 -6.80 18.26
N GLU A 80 -5.27 -5.83 17.59
CA GLU A 80 -4.54 -4.82 16.81
C GLU A 80 -3.68 -3.95 17.73
N PHE A 81 -4.23 -3.49 18.87
CA PHE A 81 -3.53 -2.68 19.84
C PHE A 81 -2.37 -3.44 20.49
N ARG A 82 -2.59 -4.71 20.86
CA ARG A 82 -1.52 -5.56 21.42
C ARG A 82 -0.36 -5.72 20.43
N LEU A 83 -0.64 -6.04 19.17
CA LEU A 83 0.40 -6.33 18.18
C LEU A 83 1.09 -5.06 17.68
N TRP A 84 0.31 -4.07 17.22
CA TRP A 84 0.82 -2.90 16.51
C TRP A 84 1.03 -1.66 17.39
N GLY A 85 0.70 -1.77 18.68
CA GLY A 85 0.71 -0.67 19.64
C GLY A 85 -0.48 0.28 19.46
N GLY A 86 -0.73 1.12 20.44
CA GLY A 86 -1.79 2.12 20.34
C GLY A 86 -1.93 2.96 21.60
N ILE A 87 -2.63 4.09 21.46
CA ILE A 87 -2.97 4.99 22.56
C ILE A 87 -4.44 4.70 22.90
N GLY A 88 -4.67 4.01 24.00
CA GLY A 88 -5.99 3.72 24.58
C GLY A 88 -6.08 4.27 26.00
N GLU A 89 -6.95 3.69 26.83
CA GLU A 89 -6.97 3.98 28.29
C GLU A 89 -5.62 3.61 28.93
N GLU A 90 -4.99 2.54 28.46
CA GLU A 90 -3.61 2.20 28.74
C GLU A 90 -2.79 2.23 27.44
N ALA A 91 -1.60 2.83 27.48
CA ALA A 91 -0.67 2.84 26.36
C ALA A 91 0.03 1.48 26.23
N ALA A 92 -0.14 0.82 25.08
CA ALA A 92 0.52 -0.45 24.80
C ALA A 92 1.68 -0.25 23.81
N ALA A 93 2.88 -0.66 24.22
CA ALA A 93 4.03 -0.73 23.33
C ALA A 93 3.79 -1.79 22.23
N SER A 94 4.19 -1.50 21.00
CA SER A 94 4.04 -2.45 19.90
C SER A 94 4.98 -3.65 20.06
N LEU A 95 4.48 -4.85 19.74
CA LEU A 95 5.30 -6.05 19.60
C LEU A 95 6.07 -6.10 18.27
N VAL A 96 5.77 -5.22 17.32
CA VAL A 96 6.42 -5.17 16.01
C VAL A 96 7.28 -3.92 15.92
N PHE A 97 8.57 -4.08 15.68
CA PHE A 97 9.49 -2.97 15.42
C PHE A 97 9.78 -2.88 13.93
N LEU A 98 9.86 -1.65 13.41
CA LEU A 98 10.10 -1.37 11.99
C LEU A 98 11.16 -0.29 11.84
N ARG A 99 12.05 -0.46 10.87
CA ARG A 99 12.98 0.55 10.38
C ARG A 99 12.93 0.56 8.86
N ALA A 100 13.24 1.72 8.27
CA ALA A 100 13.38 1.84 6.83
C ALA A 100 14.69 2.59 6.53
N GLN A 101 15.48 2.04 5.62
CA GLN A 101 16.73 2.64 5.16
C GLN A 101 16.66 2.85 3.66
N VAL A 102 16.69 4.11 3.23
CA VAL A 102 16.71 4.48 1.82
C VAL A 102 18.14 4.33 1.28
N GLN A 103 18.30 3.67 0.13
CA GLN A 103 19.62 3.36 -0.45
C GLN A 103 20.07 4.35 -1.52
N ASN A 104 19.15 5.09 -2.13
CA ASN A 104 19.43 6.09 -3.15
C ASN A 104 18.42 7.25 -3.11
N LYS A 105 18.82 8.41 -3.64
CA LYS A 105 17.95 9.58 -3.70
C LYS A 105 16.78 9.34 -4.66
N LEU A 106 15.57 9.68 -4.21
CA LEU A 106 14.39 9.70 -5.06
C LEU A 106 14.57 10.75 -6.17
N GLN A 107 14.46 10.30 -7.42
CA GLN A 107 14.48 11.19 -8.57
C GLN A 107 13.08 11.74 -8.85
N GLU A 108 13.02 12.92 -9.45
CA GLU A 108 11.77 13.52 -9.88
C GLU A 108 11.43 13.11 -11.32
N ALA A 109 10.14 13.00 -11.60
CA ALA A 109 9.60 12.83 -12.94
C ALA A 109 8.41 13.77 -13.16
N SER A 110 8.19 14.15 -14.40
CA SER A 110 7.06 15.00 -14.80
C SER A 110 5.86 14.13 -15.17
N LEU A 111 4.64 14.70 -15.08
CA LEU A 111 3.44 13.95 -15.42
C LEU A 111 3.44 13.45 -16.87
N SER A 112 4.01 14.26 -17.78
CA SER A 112 4.15 13.96 -19.21
C SER A 112 4.94 12.69 -19.50
N ASP A 113 5.82 12.26 -18.58
CA ASP A 113 6.63 11.05 -18.74
C ASP A 113 5.75 9.78 -18.70
N TYR A 114 4.62 9.88 -17.99
CA TYR A 114 3.67 8.79 -17.78
C TYR A 114 2.37 8.95 -18.57
N ALA A 115 1.83 10.17 -18.66
CA ALA A 115 0.52 10.42 -19.24
C ALA A 115 0.52 11.68 -20.13
N LYS A 116 0.49 11.48 -21.45
CA LYS A 116 0.56 12.59 -22.42
C LYS A 116 -0.73 13.42 -22.51
N GLY A 117 -1.87 12.91 -22.03
CA GLY A 117 -3.17 13.60 -22.14
C GLY A 117 -4.30 12.93 -21.38
N LEU A 118 -5.51 13.51 -21.44
CA LEU A 118 -6.70 12.99 -20.74
C LEU A 118 -7.16 11.61 -21.25
N ASN A 119 -6.87 11.32 -22.52
CA ASN A 119 -7.22 10.05 -23.15
C ASN A 119 -6.19 8.95 -22.87
N ASP A 120 -5.02 9.30 -22.34
CA ASP A 120 -4.01 8.33 -21.93
C ASP A 120 -4.54 7.46 -20.78
N PRO A 121 -4.38 6.12 -20.83
CA PRO A 121 -4.75 5.21 -19.75
C PRO A 121 -4.30 5.69 -18.38
N LEU A 122 -3.01 6.08 -18.24
CA LEU A 122 -2.45 6.51 -16.97
C LEU A 122 -2.90 7.91 -16.56
N GLY A 123 -3.46 8.68 -17.50
CA GLY A 123 -4.14 9.94 -17.22
C GLY A 123 -5.32 9.79 -16.24
N TYR A 124 -5.95 8.62 -16.18
CA TYR A 124 -7.01 8.30 -15.21
C TYR A 124 -6.45 8.00 -13.80
N ALA A 125 -5.31 7.31 -13.72
CA ALA A 125 -4.65 7.00 -12.45
C ALA A 125 -4.03 8.26 -11.83
N LEU A 126 -3.42 9.09 -12.67
CA LEU A 126 -2.68 10.31 -12.32
C LEU A 126 -3.51 11.59 -12.49
N PHE A 127 -4.84 11.49 -12.55
CA PHE A 127 -5.70 12.66 -12.77
C PHE A 127 -5.44 13.79 -11.75
N THR A 128 -5.19 13.44 -10.49
CA THR A 128 -4.89 14.43 -9.45
C THR A 128 -3.50 15.04 -9.52
N ALA A 129 -2.59 14.49 -10.32
CA ALA A 129 -1.30 15.10 -10.56
C ALA A 129 -1.38 16.31 -11.51
N ARG A 130 -2.46 16.44 -12.28
CA ARG A 130 -2.64 17.56 -13.22
C ARG A 130 -2.81 18.89 -12.48
N LYS A 131 -2.42 19.96 -13.17
CA LYS A 131 -2.80 21.33 -12.78
C LYS A 131 -4.32 21.47 -12.77
N THR A 132 -4.88 22.21 -11.81
CA THR A 132 -6.32 22.45 -11.72
C THR A 132 -6.68 23.82 -12.30
N LYS A 133 -7.96 23.98 -12.70
CA LYS A 133 -8.50 25.30 -13.07
C LYS A 133 -8.51 26.29 -11.89
N THR A 134 -8.49 25.78 -10.66
CA THR A 134 -8.41 26.56 -9.41
C THR A 134 -7.00 27.03 -9.07
N GLY A 135 -6.02 26.83 -9.97
CA GLY A 135 -4.67 27.38 -9.83
C GLY A 135 -3.64 26.45 -9.15
N LEU A 136 -4.00 25.21 -8.79
CA LEU A 136 -3.01 24.27 -8.26
C LEU A 136 -2.04 23.85 -9.36
N PRO A 137 -0.72 23.88 -9.11
CA PRO A 137 0.27 23.47 -10.09
C PRO A 137 0.23 21.96 -10.36
N GLU A 138 0.84 21.56 -11.47
CA GLU A 138 1.09 20.16 -11.77
C GLU A 138 2.05 19.56 -10.74
N MET A 139 1.76 18.33 -10.29
CA MET A 139 2.56 17.61 -9.32
C MET A 139 3.85 17.08 -9.95
N LYS A 140 4.95 17.16 -9.22
CA LYS A 140 6.13 16.33 -9.46
C LYS A 140 5.91 14.94 -8.87
N LEU A 141 6.21 13.92 -9.67
CA LEU A 141 6.10 12.53 -9.26
C LEU A 141 7.48 12.03 -8.83
N GLY A 142 7.51 11.10 -7.87
CA GLY A 142 8.73 10.35 -7.58
C GLY A 142 8.94 9.29 -8.66
N LYS A 143 10.04 9.36 -9.39
CA LYS A 143 10.39 8.42 -10.46
C LYS A 143 10.64 7.02 -9.89
N GLU A 144 10.32 5.99 -10.67
CA GLU A 144 10.71 4.60 -10.41
C GLU A 144 12.23 4.44 -10.20
N GLY A 145 12.64 3.34 -9.54
CA GLY A 145 14.04 3.03 -9.24
C GLY A 145 14.53 3.47 -7.85
N LEU A 146 13.65 4.02 -6.99
CA LEU A 146 13.96 4.20 -5.57
C LEU A 146 14.12 2.81 -4.91
N ARG A 147 15.23 2.61 -4.21
CA ARG A 147 15.54 1.40 -3.44
C ARG A 147 15.60 1.69 -1.95
N TRP A 148 15.02 0.80 -1.16
CA TRP A 148 15.06 0.89 0.30
C TRP A 148 14.98 -0.50 0.93
N ILE A 149 15.47 -0.61 2.16
CA ILE A 149 15.35 -1.82 2.97
C ILE A 149 14.32 -1.53 4.06
N VAL A 150 13.32 -2.41 4.19
CA VAL A 150 12.48 -2.46 5.39
C VAL A 150 13.04 -3.50 6.32
N GLN A 151 13.47 -3.07 7.50
CA GLN A 151 13.90 -3.98 8.56
C GLN A 151 12.77 -4.13 9.56
N TRP A 152 12.53 -5.37 9.99
CA TRP A 152 11.55 -5.65 11.03
C TRP A 152 12.06 -6.68 12.02
N ARG A 153 11.52 -6.62 13.25
CA ARG A 153 11.71 -7.64 14.27
C ARG A 153 10.50 -7.68 15.20
N LEU A 154 10.39 -8.73 15.99
CA LEU A 154 9.40 -8.85 17.04
C LEU A 154 10.01 -8.51 18.39
N SER A 155 9.15 -8.23 19.36
CA SER A 155 9.52 -8.21 20.78
C SER A 155 9.61 -9.66 21.28
N ASP A 156 10.49 -9.90 22.27
CA ASP A 156 10.57 -11.17 23.01
C ASP A 156 9.23 -11.60 23.65
N LYS A 157 8.26 -10.68 23.78
CA LYS A 157 6.90 -10.95 24.26
C LYS A 157 5.95 -11.49 23.17
N ALA A 158 6.36 -11.50 21.90
CA ALA A 158 5.57 -12.00 20.80
C ALA A 158 5.57 -13.53 20.79
N ASN A 159 4.42 -14.12 20.48
CA ASN A 159 4.29 -15.58 20.35
C ASN A 159 4.33 -16.02 18.87
N GLU A 160 4.28 -17.33 18.62
CA GLU A 160 4.32 -17.87 17.26
C GLU A 160 3.10 -17.43 16.42
N THR A 161 1.93 -17.23 17.03
CA THR A 161 0.78 -16.66 16.34
C THR A 161 1.05 -15.24 15.87
N ASP A 162 1.64 -14.38 16.71
CA ASP A 162 2.02 -13.01 16.34
C ASP A 162 2.97 -13.00 15.15
N LYS A 163 3.97 -13.89 15.19
CA LYS A 163 4.93 -14.05 14.10
C LYS A 163 4.27 -14.45 12.80
N GLN A 164 3.39 -15.46 12.81
CA GLN A 164 2.65 -15.88 11.62
C GLN A 164 1.74 -14.77 11.10
N GLN A 165 1.06 -14.03 11.97
CA GLN A 165 0.20 -12.92 11.58
C GLN A 165 1.00 -11.78 10.92
N VAL A 166 2.17 -11.44 11.46
CA VAL A 166 3.06 -10.41 10.90
C VAL A 166 3.64 -10.85 9.57
N LEU A 167 4.12 -12.09 9.46
CA LEU A 167 4.65 -12.64 8.21
C LEU A 167 3.60 -12.62 7.09
N GLU A 168 2.38 -13.08 7.37
CA GLU A 168 1.28 -13.02 6.39
C GLU A 168 0.94 -11.57 6.03
N THR A 169 0.89 -10.66 7.01
CA THR A 169 0.64 -9.24 6.76
C THR A 169 1.71 -8.63 5.85
N LEU A 170 2.98 -8.94 6.07
CA LEU A 170 4.10 -8.48 5.23
C LEU A 170 3.96 -9.02 3.80
N ARG A 171 3.56 -10.28 3.61
CA ARG A 171 3.33 -10.87 2.27
C ARG A 171 2.26 -10.11 1.50
N TRP A 172 1.13 -9.82 2.16
CA TRP A 172 0.03 -9.05 1.56
C TRP A 172 0.43 -7.61 1.24
N TRP A 173 1.16 -6.95 2.14
CA TRP A 173 1.71 -5.62 1.91
C TRP A 173 2.74 -5.60 0.77
N ALA A 174 3.64 -6.58 0.69
CA ALA A 174 4.61 -6.69 -0.41
C ALA A 174 3.94 -6.95 -1.77
N THR A 175 2.78 -7.62 -1.77
CA THR A 175 2.05 -7.96 -3.01
C THR A 175 1.17 -6.79 -3.50
N LEU A 176 0.42 -6.15 -2.59
CA LEU A 176 -0.65 -5.20 -2.93
C LEU A 176 -0.51 -3.83 -2.23
N GLY A 177 0.52 -3.62 -1.42
CA GLY A 177 0.87 -2.32 -0.84
C GLY A 177 1.56 -1.38 -1.83
N GLY A 178 1.91 -0.17 -1.39
CA GLY A 178 2.61 0.79 -2.23
C GLY A 178 3.13 2.00 -1.47
N LEU A 179 3.93 2.84 -2.10
CA LEU A 179 4.41 4.09 -1.52
C LEU A 179 3.62 5.31 -2.03
N GLY A 180 3.49 6.32 -1.17
CA GLY A 180 2.77 7.56 -1.49
C GLY A 180 1.26 7.38 -1.63
N GLY A 181 0.66 8.23 -2.47
CA GLY A 181 -0.77 8.25 -2.75
C GLY A 181 -1.18 7.37 -3.93
N ARG A 182 -2.49 7.21 -4.12
CA ARG A 182 -3.08 6.49 -5.26
C ARG A 182 -2.59 5.04 -5.43
N THR A 183 -2.16 4.39 -4.35
CA THR A 183 -1.68 2.99 -4.34
C THR A 183 -2.71 1.97 -4.82
N ARG A 184 -4.00 2.22 -4.55
CA ARG A 184 -5.12 1.44 -5.13
C ARG A 184 -5.28 1.57 -6.65
N ARG A 185 -4.60 2.53 -7.27
CA ARG A 185 -4.54 2.75 -8.73
C ARG A 185 -3.13 2.48 -9.27
N GLY A 186 -2.37 1.65 -8.58
CA GLY A 186 -1.07 1.17 -9.03
C GLY A 186 0.09 2.15 -8.91
N CYS A 187 -0.11 3.38 -8.42
CA CYS A 187 1.01 4.28 -8.09
C CYS A 187 1.82 3.73 -6.91
N GLY A 188 3.13 3.95 -6.92
CA GLY A 188 4.05 3.50 -5.89
C GLY A 188 4.10 1.99 -5.67
N SER A 189 3.75 1.19 -6.68
CA SER A 189 3.94 -0.26 -6.65
C SER A 189 5.44 -0.54 -6.59
N PHE A 190 5.82 -1.62 -5.90
CA PHE A 190 7.22 -1.97 -5.69
C PHE A 190 7.43 -3.47 -5.79
N LYS A 191 8.66 -3.87 -6.11
CA LYS A 191 9.16 -5.24 -5.98
C LYS A 191 9.73 -5.41 -4.59
N ALA A 192 9.55 -6.58 -3.99
CA ALA A 192 10.12 -6.95 -2.70
C ALA A 192 10.88 -8.27 -2.82
N GLU A 193 12.12 -8.29 -2.34
CA GLU A 193 12.96 -9.48 -2.23
C GLU A 193 13.02 -9.96 -0.77
N GLY A 194 13.26 -11.25 -0.56
CA GLY A 194 13.21 -11.87 0.77
C GLY A 194 11.80 -12.21 1.26
N ILE A 195 10.76 -11.95 0.47
CA ILE A 195 9.38 -12.30 0.80
C ILE A 195 8.64 -12.91 -0.38
N LYS A 196 7.94 -14.02 -0.14
CA LYS A 196 7.12 -14.68 -1.15
C LYS A 196 5.79 -13.92 -1.33
N PRO A 197 5.49 -13.40 -2.53
CA PRO A 197 4.20 -12.77 -2.79
C PRO A 197 3.01 -13.71 -2.54
N VAL A 198 1.84 -13.14 -2.37
CA VAL A 198 0.57 -13.85 -2.24
C VAL A 198 0.12 -14.28 -3.64
N SER A 199 -0.19 -15.56 -3.83
CA SER A 199 -0.68 -16.05 -5.12
C SER A 199 -2.14 -15.66 -5.37
N THR A 200 -2.58 -15.72 -6.63
CA THR A 200 -3.98 -15.52 -7.01
C THR A 200 -4.92 -16.48 -6.27
N ASP A 201 -4.52 -17.75 -6.08
CA ASP A 201 -5.31 -18.74 -5.33
C ASP A 201 -5.47 -18.37 -3.86
N GLU A 202 -4.40 -17.86 -3.23
CA GLU A 202 -4.47 -17.36 -1.84
C GLU A 202 -5.39 -16.14 -1.74
N MET A 203 -5.38 -15.26 -2.74
CA MET A 203 -6.29 -14.12 -2.78
C MET A 203 -7.76 -14.56 -2.88
N LEU A 204 -8.05 -15.53 -3.76
CA LEU A 204 -9.39 -16.11 -3.93
C LEU A 204 -9.85 -16.80 -2.65
N LYS A 205 -8.97 -17.57 -1.98
CA LYS A 205 -9.27 -18.22 -0.69
C LYS A 205 -9.57 -17.22 0.43
N LEU A 206 -8.96 -16.04 0.43
CA LEU A 206 -9.30 -14.96 1.36
C LEU A 206 -10.66 -14.28 1.03
N GLY A 207 -11.27 -14.60 -0.12
CA GLY A 207 -12.52 -13.99 -0.58
C GLY A 207 -12.33 -12.76 -1.47
N CYS A 208 -11.14 -12.53 -2.01
CA CYS A 208 -10.96 -11.50 -3.04
C CYS A 208 -11.64 -11.93 -4.35
N THR A 209 -12.14 -10.96 -5.12
CA THR A 209 -12.63 -11.19 -6.47
C THR A 209 -11.64 -10.61 -7.48
N ILE A 210 -11.15 -11.46 -8.38
CA ILE A 210 -10.30 -11.04 -9.51
C ILE A 210 -11.22 -10.62 -10.66
N LEU A 211 -11.36 -9.32 -10.87
CA LEU A 211 -12.20 -8.75 -11.93
C LEU A 211 -11.49 -8.75 -13.28
N PHE A 212 -10.15 -8.66 -13.25
CA PHE A 212 -9.30 -8.70 -14.42
C PHE A 212 -7.93 -9.24 -14.05
N SER A 213 -7.37 -10.08 -14.94
CA SER A 213 -6.00 -10.55 -14.88
C SER A 213 -5.47 -10.60 -16.31
N GLY A 214 -4.52 -9.72 -16.62
CA GLY A 214 -3.88 -9.66 -17.94
C GLY A 214 -2.74 -10.67 -18.11
N ASP A 215 -2.13 -10.65 -19.29
CA ASP A 215 -0.95 -11.45 -19.60
C ASP A 215 0.30 -10.94 -18.87
N LEU A 216 1.31 -11.81 -18.77
CA LEU A 216 2.61 -11.43 -18.21
C LEU A 216 3.35 -10.51 -19.19
N THR A 217 3.76 -9.35 -18.69
CA THR A 217 4.32 -8.24 -19.46
C THR A 217 5.24 -7.39 -18.57
N THR A 218 5.59 -6.20 -19.05
CA THR A 218 6.35 -5.19 -18.29
C THR A 218 5.45 -4.51 -17.25
N ASP A 219 6.07 -3.99 -16.19
CA ASP A 219 5.43 -3.21 -15.14
C ASP A 219 4.54 -2.06 -15.68
N ARG A 220 5.06 -1.27 -16.63
CA ARG A 220 4.30 -0.16 -17.24
C ARG A 220 3.10 -0.66 -18.04
N ARG A 221 3.27 -1.71 -18.85
CA ARG A 221 2.18 -2.25 -19.66
C ARG A 221 1.09 -2.89 -18.77
N ALA A 222 1.51 -3.66 -17.77
CA ALA A 222 0.62 -4.24 -16.76
C ALA A 222 -0.20 -3.15 -16.05
N TRP A 223 0.44 -2.03 -15.70
CA TRP A 223 -0.27 -0.91 -15.08
C TRP A 223 -1.31 -0.29 -16.02
N VAL A 224 -0.95 -0.07 -17.28
CA VAL A 224 -1.87 0.43 -18.31
C VAL A 224 -3.08 -0.50 -18.48
N ASP A 225 -2.86 -1.80 -18.59
CA ASP A 225 -3.93 -2.78 -18.81
C ASP A 225 -4.91 -2.80 -17.64
N ALA A 226 -4.42 -2.82 -16.40
CA ALA A 226 -5.27 -2.78 -15.20
C ALA A 226 -6.10 -1.49 -15.10
N ILE A 227 -5.48 -0.34 -15.41
CA ILE A 227 -6.16 0.96 -15.35
C ILE A 227 -7.19 1.10 -16.47
N ASN A 228 -6.88 0.64 -17.68
CA ASN A 228 -7.82 0.64 -18.79
C ASN A 228 -9.03 -0.21 -18.50
N PHE A 229 -8.85 -1.45 -18.07
CA PHE A 229 -9.97 -2.31 -17.69
C PHE A 229 -10.87 -1.62 -16.67
N TRP A 230 -10.27 -1.12 -15.58
CA TRP A 230 -11.05 -0.50 -14.51
C TRP A 230 -11.77 0.79 -14.94
N LYS A 231 -11.11 1.61 -15.78
CA LYS A 231 -11.71 2.81 -16.37
C LYS A 231 -12.92 2.45 -17.23
N GLU A 232 -12.81 1.41 -18.05
CA GLU A 232 -13.90 0.93 -18.91
C GLU A 232 -15.06 0.33 -18.11
N THR A 233 -14.77 -0.47 -17.07
CA THR A 233 -15.79 -0.96 -16.13
C THR A 233 -16.55 0.21 -15.47
N ARG A 234 -15.82 1.22 -14.97
CA ARG A 234 -16.42 2.43 -14.38
C ARG A 234 -17.23 3.24 -15.39
N ARG A 235 -16.86 3.21 -16.68
CA ARG A 235 -17.58 3.88 -17.77
C ARG A 235 -18.87 3.14 -18.11
N LYS A 236 -18.83 1.80 -18.18
CA LYS A 236 -19.98 0.93 -18.45
C LYS A 236 -21.07 1.08 -17.39
N TYR A 237 -20.70 1.00 -16.10
CA TYR A 237 -21.63 1.07 -14.97
C TYR A 237 -21.71 2.48 -14.33
N LYS A 238 -21.50 3.52 -15.15
CA LYS A 238 -21.38 4.91 -14.69
C LYS A 238 -22.60 5.39 -13.91
N THR A 239 -23.80 4.99 -14.32
CA THR A 239 -25.06 5.40 -13.70
C THR A 239 -25.22 4.78 -12.32
N GLU A 240 -24.91 3.49 -12.20
CA GLU A 240 -24.96 2.72 -10.96
C GLU A 240 -23.91 3.22 -9.96
N PHE A 241 -22.67 3.42 -10.42
CA PHE A 241 -21.62 4.00 -9.59
C PHE A 241 -21.94 5.44 -9.16
N ARG A 242 -22.61 6.24 -10.00
CA ARG A 242 -23.06 7.59 -9.61
C ARG A 242 -24.19 7.54 -8.59
N ARG A 243 -25.14 6.62 -8.73
CA ARG A 243 -26.23 6.42 -7.76
C ARG A 243 -25.68 6.00 -6.39
N LEU A 244 -24.64 5.16 -6.40
CA LEU A 244 -23.92 4.72 -5.20
C LEU A 244 -23.14 5.86 -4.54
N LEU A 245 -22.41 6.67 -5.32
CA LEU A 245 -21.56 7.75 -4.81
C LEU A 245 -22.32 9.07 -4.55
N GLY A 246 -23.56 9.21 -5.05
CA GLY A 246 -24.41 10.39 -4.92
C GLY A 246 -25.21 10.48 -3.62
N ARG A 247 -25.09 9.50 -2.72
CA ARG A 247 -25.63 9.56 -1.35
C ARG A 247 -24.48 9.93 -0.39
N ASN A 248 -24.42 11.20 0.03
CA ASN A 248 -23.57 11.78 1.09
C ASN A 248 -22.10 11.33 1.19
N ASP A 249 -21.21 12.30 0.97
CA ASP A 249 -19.79 12.21 0.61
C ASP A 249 -18.82 11.64 1.69
N GLU A 250 -19.33 11.18 2.84
CA GLU A 250 -18.51 10.57 3.91
C GLU A 250 -18.44 9.03 3.82
N TYR A 251 -19.52 8.35 3.41
CA TYR A 251 -19.56 6.88 3.37
C TYR A 251 -19.03 6.29 2.05
N SER A 252 -18.97 7.11 0.99
CA SER A 252 -18.67 6.71 -0.38
C SER A 252 -17.23 6.19 -0.59
N ARG A 253 -16.28 6.63 0.24
CA ARG A 253 -14.85 6.29 0.14
C ARG A 253 -14.52 4.86 0.57
N HIS A 254 -15.43 4.23 1.32
CA HIS A 254 -15.28 2.89 1.89
C HIS A 254 -16.06 1.80 1.12
N LEU A 255 -16.90 2.18 0.15
CA LEU A 255 -17.80 1.25 -0.52
C LEU A 255 -17.07 0.27 -1.45
N ALA A 256 -15.97 0.67 -2.07
CA ALA A 256 -15.21 -0.17 -3.02
C ALA A 256 -13.72 -0.20 -2.66
N THR A 257 -13.26 -1.33 -2.11
CA THR A 257 -11.82 -1.57 -1.90
C THR A 257 -11.26 -2.32 -3.10
N ILE A 258 -11.09 -1.58 -4.20
CA ILE A 258 -10.63 -2.11 -5.48
C ILE A 258 -9.22 -1.61 -5.78
N PHE A 259 -8.34 -2.54 -6.13
CA PHE A 259 -6.97 -2.30 -6.56
C PHE A 259 -6.87 -2.51 -8.07
N SER A 260 -6.39 -1.53 -8.81
CA SER A 260 -6.12 -1.59 -10.26
C SER A 260 -4.64 -1.27 -10.47
N ARG A 261 -3.81 -2.31 -10.62
CA ARG A 261 -2.36 -2.17 -10.47
C ARG A 261 -1.58 -3.27 -11.20
N PRO A 262 -0.27 -3.07 -11.42
CA PRO A 262 0.62 -4.18 -11.71
C PRO A 262 0.85 -5.02 -10.46
N VAL A 263 0.90 -6.34 -10.63
CA VAL A 263 1.21 -7.34 -9.60
C VAL A 263 2.37 -8.19 -10.12
N HIS A 264 3.38 -8.39 -9.28
CA HIS A 264 4.57 -9.17 -9.64
C HIS A 264 4.27 -10.67 -9.49
N GLU A 265 4.51 -11.42 -10.56
CA GLU A 265 4.29 -12.86 -10.61
C GLU A 265 5.38 -13.51 -11.49
N SER A 266 6.08 -14.49 -10.93
CA SER A 266 7.07 -15.31 -11.66
C SER A 266 8.13 -14.49 -12.43
N GLY A 267 8.65 -13.41 -11.83
CA GLY A 267 9.70 -12.57 -12.43
C GLY A 267 9.20 -11.60 -13.51
N LYS A 268 7.88 -11.55 -13.74
CA LYS A 268 7.22 -10.61 -14.66
C LYS A 268 6.10 -9.87 -13.92
N TRP A 269 5.38 -9.02 -14.64
CA TRP A 269 4.25 -8.26 -14.12
C TRP A 269 2.99 -8.60 -14.88
N ARG A 270 1.85 -8.62 -14.20
CA ARG A 270 0.55 -8.61 -14.87
C ARG A 270 -0.34 -7.53 -14.31
N GLY A 271 -1.17 -6.97 -15.18
CA GLY A 271 -2.21 -6.04 -14.78
C GLY A 271 -3.31 -6.81 -14.08
N MET A 272 -3.67 -6.41 -12.86
CA MET A 272 -4.78 -7.00 -12.13
C MET A 272 -5.74 -5.93 -11.63
N VAL A 273 -7.03 -6.28 -11.66
CA VAL A 273 -8.08 -5.55 -10.94
C VAL A 273 -8.69 -6.47 -9.90
N ILE A 274 -8.44 -6.15 -8.63
CA ILE A 274 -8.74 -7.00 -7.48
C ILE A 274 -9.70 -6.24 -6.57
N MET A 275 -10.85 -6.85 -6.29
CA MET A 275 -11.79 -6.36 -5.28
C MET A 275 -11.59 -7.14 -3.98
N LEU A 276 -11.32 -6.43 -2.88
CA LEU A 276 -11.18 -7.05 -1.56
C LEU A 276 -12.56 -7.43 -0.97
N PRO A 277 -12.61 -8.47 -0.12
CA PRO A 277 -13.86 -8.99 0.45
C PRO A 277 -14.63 -7.97 1.31
N ASN A 278 -13.93 -6.98 1.87
CA ASN A 278 -14.52 -5.89 2.65
C ASN A 278 -15.16 -4.78 1.79
N SER A 279 -15.29 -4.97 0.48
CA SER A 279 -16.09 -4.10 -0.39
C SER A 279 -17.59 -4.28 -0.10
N SER A 280 -18.38 -3.21 -0.26
CA SER A 280 -19.81 -3.21 0.06
C SER A 280 -20.61 -4.15 -0.84
N SER A 281 -21.75 -4.62 -0.34
CA SER A 281 -22.66 -5.50 -1.07
C SER A 281 -23.17 -4.85 -2.36
N GLU A 282 -23.43 -3.54 -2.34
CA GLU A 282 -23.89 -2.80 -3.51
C GLU A 282 -22.82 -2.77 -4.62
N VAL A 283 -21.54 -2.61 -4.26
CA VAL A 283 -20.44 -2.66 -5.24
C VAL A 283 -20.29 -4.07 -5.81
N LYS A 284 -20.42 -5.10 -4.97
CA LYS A 284 -20.43 -6.50 -5.42
C LYS A 284 -21.57 -6.75 -6.42
N GLN A 285 -22.79 -6.31 -6.11
CA GLN A 285 -23.96 -6.45 -7.00
C GLN A 285 -23.79 -5.72 -8.34
N ILE A 286 -23.17 -4.53 -8.35
CA ILE A 286 -22.87 -3.81 -9.60
C ILE A 286 -21.92 -4.63 -10.48
N LEU A 287 -20.91 -5.24 -9.86
CA LEU A 287 -19.82 -5.92 -10.57
C LEU A 287 -20.09 -7.40 -10.85
N GLU A 288 -21.00 -8.04 -10.13
CA GLU A 288 -21.47 -9.40 -10.43
C GLU A 288 -22.24 -9.48 -11.75
N LYS A 289 -22.88 -8.37 -12.18
CA LYS A 289 -23.47 -8.21 -13.52
C LYS A 289 -22.44 -8.20 -14.67
N THR A 290 -21.15 -8.36 -14.35
CA THR A 290 -20.05 -8.41 -15.32
C THR A 290 -19.62 -9.84 -15.62
N LYS A 291 -20.15 -10.85 -14.89
CA LYS A 291 -19.94 -12.27 -15.16
C LYS A 291 -20.89 -12.79 -16.24
#